data_AF-A0A1Q3WQT8-F1
#
_entry.id   AF-A0A1Q3WQT8-F1
#
_cell.length_a   1.000
_cell.length_b   1.000
_cell.length_c   1.000
_cell.angle_alpha   90.00
_cell.angle_beta   90.00
_cell.angle_gamma   90.00
#
_symmetry.space_group_name_H-M   'P 1'
#
loop_
_entity.id
_entity.type
_entity.pdbx_description
1 polymer ?
#
loop_
_entity_poly.entity_id
_entity_poly.type
_entity_poly.pdbx_seq_one_letter_code
_entity_poly.pdbx_strand_id
1 'polypeptide(L)'
;MKKAILLSAVLAMLVAVSCKKKDNTTTNPPVTMTLYDSLGGTEMVVDPSNTSQMIEKGRLGIRSVVDSTIFVIAADTELNGFFTVLLAEVTAGNTSGFEALSKNLTDFFCVATGAKNFTYGGKSMVAAHDPAQNPRMNGKADNGDFDQFVADLVTGAHKVGLSDQLIGRVGEVVGTLRGDVVQQ
;
A
#
# COMPACT_ATOMS: atom_id res chain seq x y z
N MET A 1 55.15 -12.78 -57.34
CA MET A 1 56.27 -11.82 -57.22
C MET A 1 55.70 -10.42 -56.99
N LYS A 2 56.11 -9.75 -55.89
CA LYS A 2 56.41 -8.30 -55.70
C LYS A 2 55.52 -7.29 -56.47
N LYS A 3 54.85 -6.26 -55.93
CA LYS A 3 55.03 -5.29 -54.80
C LYS A 3 53.67 -4.56 -54.63
N ALA A 4 53.09 -4.32 -53.45
CA ALA A 4 53.42 -3.36 -52.38
C ALA A 4 53.05 -1.86 -52.64
N ILE A 5 51.96 -1.44 -51.97
CA ILE A 5 51.69 -0.20 -51.17
C ILE A 5 51.50 1.17 -51.87
N LEU A 6 50.39 1.86 -51.51
CA LEU A 6 50.26 3.24 -50.96
C LEU A 6 48.81 3.75 -51.17
N LEU A 7 47.93 3.71 -50.17
CA LEU A 7 47.60 4.77 -49.19
C LEU A 7 47.31 6.16 -49.80
N SER A 8 46.04 6.60 -49.77
CA SER A 8 45.67 8.02 -49.72
C SER A 8 44.29 8.19 -49.11
N ALA A 9 44.25 9.04 -48.08
CA ALA A 9 43.12 9.34 -47.22
C ALA A 9 42.11 10.27 -47.90
N VAL A 10 40.82 9.97 -47.73
CA VAL A 10 39.71 10.83 -48.17
C VAL A 10 39.36 11.77 -47.02
N LEU A 11 39.58 13.07 -47.22
CA LEU A 11 39.07 14.14 -46.37
C LEU A 11 37.89 14.81 -47.10
N ALA A 12 36.67 14.41 -46.75
CA ALA A 12 35.46 15.05 -47.26
C ALA A 12 34.97 16.10 -46.26
N MET A 13 35.00 17.35 -46.70
CA MET A 13 34.61 18.55 -45.98
C MET A 13 33.08 18.59 -45.79
N LEU A 14 32.66 18.95 -44.59
CA LEU A 14 31.28 19.16 -44.16
C LEU A 14 30.64 20.35 -44.87
N VAL A 15 29.49 20.13 -45.52
CA VAL A 15 28.40 21.12 -45.64
C VAL A 15 27.07 20.36 -45.74
N ALA A 16 26.48 20.07 -44.58
CA ALA A 16 25.12 19.54 -44.51
C ALA A 16 24.12 20.70 -44.59
N VAL A 17 23.29 20.62 -45.63
CA VAL A 17 22.14 21.47 -45.93
C VAL A 17 21.16 21.46 -44.75
N SER A 18 20.83 22.65 -44.26
CA SER A 18 19.81 22.90 -43.25
C SER A 18 18.40 22.64 -43.81
N CYS A 19 17.77 21.55 -43.35
CA CYS A 19 16.32 21.40 -43.13
C CYS A 19 16.04 19.96 -42.65
N LYS A 20 15.60 19.77 -41.39
CA LYS A 20 14.45 18.90 -41.06
C LYS A 20 14.16 18.79 -39.55
N LYS A 21 12.84 18.84 -39.29
CA LYS A 21 12.05 18.46 -38.11
C LYS A 21 12.24 19.26 -36.83
N LYS A 22 11.18 19.99 -36.50
CA LYS A 22 10.81 20.34 -35.12
C LYS A 22 10.56 19.03 -34.39
N ASP A 23 11.53 18.59 -33.59
CA ASP A 23 11.30 17.55 -32.60
C ASP A 23 10.46 18.16 -31.50
N ASN A 24 9.15 17.93 -31.61
CA ASN A 24 8.21 18.09 -30.51
C ASN A 24 8.38 16.84 -29.64
N THR A 25 9.48 16.76 -28.89
CA THR A 25 9.59 15.81 -27.79
C THR A 25 8.63 16.28 -26.71
N THR A 26 7.38 15.85 -26.82
CA THR A 26 6.47 15.80 -25.68
C THR A 26 7.10 14.85 -24.68
N THR A 27 7.94 15.38 -23.80
CA THR A 27 8.35 14.69 -22.58
C THR A 27 7.09 14.56 -21.75
N ASN A 28 6.33 13.49 -21.96
CA ASN A 28 5.32 13.11 -21.00
C ASN A 28 6.03 13.05 -19.64
N PRO A 29 5.57 13.80 -18.62
CA PRO A 29 6.19 13.72 -17.31
C PRO A 29 6.19 12.25 -16.86
N PRO A 30 7.25 11.78 -16.18
CA PRO A 30 7.27 10.42 -15.65
C PRO A 30 5.99 10.19 -14.85
N VAL A 31 5.20 9.18 -15.21
CA VAL A 31 4.05 8.79 -14.41
C VAL A 31 4.58 8.27 -13.08
N THR A 32 4.45 9.05 -12.01
CA THR A 32 4.80 8.60 -10.67
C THR A 32 3.84 7.49 -10.26
N MET A 33 4.34 6.26 -10.14
CA MET A 33 3.52 5.12 -9.70
C MET A 33 3.05 5.34 -8.26
N THR A 34 1.75 5.17 -8.05
CA THR A 34 1.18 5.16 -6.71
C THR A 34 1.63 3.91 -5.94
N LEU A 35 1.41 3.89 -4.62
CA LEU A 35 1.67 2.67 -3.84
C LEU A 35 0.71 1.55 -4.28
N TYR A 36 -0.54 1.89 -4.60
CA TYR A 36 -1.50 0.95 -5.16
C TYR A 36 -1.02 0.30 -6.45
N ASP A 37 -0.48 1.09 -7.39
CA ASP A 37 0.10 0.58 -8.65
C ASP A 37 1.27 -0.36 -8.39
N SER A 38 2.09 -0.05 -7.38
CA SER A 38 3.24 -0.85 -6.99
C SER A 38 2.85 -2.21 -6.39
N LEU A 39 1.61 -2.34 -5.92
CA LEU A 39 1.02 -3.59 -5.43
C LEU A 39 0.31 -4.39 -6.54
N GLY A 40 0.43 -3.97 -7.80
CA GLY A 40 -0.23 -4.60 -8.95
C GLY A 40 -1.47 -3.86 -9.44
N GLY A 41 -1.86 -2.77 -8.79
CA GLY A 41 -2.90 -1.86 -9.26
C GLY A 41 -4.22 -2.56 -9.58
N THR A 42 -4.83 -2.16 -10.68
CA THR A 42 -6.15 -2.63 -11.14
C THR A 42 -6.11 -3.96 -11.90
N GLU A 43 -4.97 -4.67 -11.93
CA GLU A 43 -4.88 -6.00 -12.54
C GLU A 43 -5.85 -6.95 -11.81
N MET A 44 -6.77 -7.59 -12.52
CA MET A 44 -7.75 -8.48 -11.88
C MET A 44 -7.18 -9.89 -11.71
N VAL A 45 -7.29 -10.44 -10.51
CA VAL A 45 -6.90 -11.82 -10.16
C VAL A 45 -8.06 -12.53 -9.45
N VAL A 46 -8.03 -13.86 -9.40
CA VAL A 46 -9.03 -14.62 -8.63
C VAL A 46 -8.89 -14.27 -7.15
N ASP A 47 -10.01 -14.01 -6.48
CA ASP A 47 -10.01 -13.79 -5.05
C ASP A 47 -9.84 -15.13 -4.30
N PRO A 48 -8.75 -15.35 -3.53
CA PRO A 48 -8.55 -16.60 -2.80
C PRO A 48 -9.59 -16.83 -1.69
N SER A 49 -10.22 -15.77 -1.18
CA SER A 49 -11.28 -15.83 -0.17
C SER A 49 -12.67 -16.05 -0.78
N ASN A 50 -12.82 -15.81 -2.09
CA ASN A 50 -14.04 -16.10 -2.83
C ASN A 50 -13.71 -16.39 -4.30
N THR A 51 -13.42 -17.65 -4.61
CA THR A 51 -12.94 -18.08 -5.92
C THR A 51 -13.94 -17.87 -7.07
N SER A 52 -15.18 -17.49 -6.76
CA SER A 52 -16.20 -17.09 -7.74
C SER A 52 -16.12 -15.62 -8.14
N GLN A 53 -15.21 -14.84 -7.54
CA GLN A 53 -15.04 -13.41 -7.78
C GLN A 53 -13.61 -13.09 -8.19
N MET A 54 -13.49 -11.98 -8.94
CA MET A 54 -12.21 -11.37 -9.27
C MET A 54 -11.97 -10.16 -8.35
N ILE A 55 -10.72 -9.88 -8.04
CA ILE A 55 -10.28 -8.75 -7.20
C ILE A 55 -9.10 -8.03 -7.85
N GLU A 56 -9.03 -6.71 -7.71
CA GLU A 56 -7.85 -5.93 -8.09
C GLU A 56 -6.63 -6.38 -7.26
N LYS A 57 -5.50 -6.66 -7.90
CA LYS A 57 -4.28 -7.19 -7.28
C LYS A 57 -3.73 -6.25 -6.22
N GLY A 58 -3.81 -4.92 -6.45
CA GLY A 58 -3.48 -3.92 -5.44
C GLY A 58 -4.34 -4.04 -4.19
N ARG A 59 -5.66 -4.26 -4.36
CA ARG A 59 -6.59 -4.49 -3.23
C ARG A 59 -6.27 -5.79 -2.50
N LEU A 60 -6.00 -6.86 -3.24
CA LEU A 60 -5.64 -8.15 -2.64
C LEU A 60 -4.37 -8.03 -1.79
N GLY A 61 -3.35 -7.32 -2.27
CA GLY A 61 -2.12 -7.05 -1.53
C GLY A 61 -2.40 -6.31 -0.21
N ILE A 62 -3.19 -5.24 -0.28
CA ILE A 62 -3.60 -4.47 0.92
C ILE A 62 -4.40 -5.34 1.89
N ARG A 63 -5.41 -6.07 1.41
CA ARG A 63 -6.24 -6.94 2.27
C ARG A 63 -5.39 -7.99 2.97
N SER A 64 -4.43 -8.59 2.26
CA SER A 64 -3.52 -9.58 2.84
C SER A 64 -2.70 -9.02 4.00
N VAL A 65 -2.14 -7.81 3.84
CA VAL A 65 -1.40 -7.12 4.91
C VAL A 65 -2.32 -6.78 6.08
N VAL A 66 -3.51 -6.23 5.80
CA VAL A 66 -4.52 -5.89 6.82
C VAL A 66 -4.90 -7.11 7.64
N ASP A 67 -5.32 -8.20 6.99
CA ASP A 67 -5.76 -9.43 7.66
C ASP A 67 -4.62 -10.02 8.50
N SER A 68 -3.41 -10.11 7.94
CA SER A 68 -2.25 -10.62 8.66
C SER A 68 -1.89 -9.74 9.87
N THR A 69 -1.99 -8.42 9.74
CA THR A 69 -1.71 -7.48 10.84
C THR A 69 -2.76 -7.61 11.95
N ILE A 70 -4.04 -7.75 11.61
CA ILE A 70 -5.10 -8.00 12.61
C ILE A 70 -4.80 -9.26 13.42
N PHE A 71 -4.35 -10.34 12.78
CA PHE A 71 -3.97 -11.57 13.50
C PHE A 71 -2.71 -11.43 14.35
N VAL A 72 -1.74 -10.58 13.94
CA VAL A 72 -0.58 -10.26 14.77
C VAL A 72 -1.05 -9.50 16.02
N ILE A 73 -1.82 -8.43 15.85
CA ILE A 73 -2.38 -7.62 16.95
C ILE A 73 -3.24 -8.46 17.90
N ALA A 74 -4.04 -9.39 17.37
CA ALA A 74 -4.85 -10.27 18.21
C ALA A 74 -4.01 -11.13 19.17
N ALA A 75 -2.77 -11.44 18.79
CA ALA A 75 -1.82 -12.17 19.63
C ALA A 75 -0.93 -11.25 20.49
N ASP A 76 -0.91 -9.94 20.24
CA ASP A 76 -0.13 -8.97 20.99
C ASP A 76 -0.86 -8.51 22.25
N THR A 77 -0.30 -8.81 23.42
CA THR A 77 -0.87 -8.43 24.71
C THR A 77 -0.85 -6.93 24.98
N GLU A 78 -0.04 -6.15 24.26
CA GLU A 78 -0.01 -4.70 24.39
C GLU A 78 -1.21 -4.05 23.68
N LEU A 79 -1.61 -4.56 22.51
CA LEU A 79 -2.68 -3.96 21.70
C LEU A 79 -4.02 -4.68 21.76
N ASN A 80 -4.06 -5.99 22.06
CA ASN A 80 -5.30 -6.75 21.99
C ASN A 80 -6.38 -6.24 22.97
N GLY A 81 -5.97 -5.53 24.03
CA GLY A 81 -6.83 -4.86 24.99
C GLY A 81 -7.77 -3.82 24.37
N PHE A 82 -7.43 -3.23 23.21
CA PHE A 82 -8.29 -2.29 22.50
C PHE A 82 -9.42 -2.97 21.72
N PHE A 83 -9.31 -4.28 21.44
CA PHE A 83 -10.18 -5.03 20.52
C PHE A 83 -11.05 -6.08 21.23
N THR A 84 -11.37 -5.89 22.52
CA THR A 84 -12.09 -6.87 23.36
C THR A 84 -13.42 -7.34 22.75
N VAL A 85 -14.20 -6.43 22.16
CA VAL A 85 -15.47 -6.75 21.48
C VAL A 85 -15.23 -7.70 20.30
N LEU A 86 -14.24 -7.38 19.46
CA LEU A 86 -13.91 -8.17 18.28
C LEU A 86 -13.40 -9.56 18.67
N LEU A 87 -12.54 -9.64 19.69
CA LEU A 87 -12.02 -10.91 20.20
C LEU A 87 -13.12 -11.80 20.77
N ALA A 88 -14.10 -11.21 21.47
CA ALA A 88 -15.25 -11.93 21.99
C ALA A 88 -16.13 -12.49 20.86
N GLU A 89 -16.40 -11.70 19.81
CA GLU A 89 -17.15 -12.14 18.62
C GLU A 89 -16.47 -13.32 17.94
N VAL A 90 -15.17 -13.21 17.64
CA VAL A 90 -14.40 -14.26 16.96
C VAL A 90 -14.33 -15.54 17.81
N THR A 91 -14.11 -15.41 19.11
CA THR A 91 -14.10 -16.55 20.06
C THR A 91 -15.46 -17.26 20.11
N ALA A 92 -16.56 -16.52 19.94
CA ALA A 92 -17.90 -17.08 19.84
C ALA A 92 -18.25 -17.65 18.45
N GLY A 93 -17.29 -17.67 17.51
CA GLY A 93 -17.48 -18.14 16.14
C GLY A 93 -18.21 -17.16 15.22
N ASN A 94 -18.34 -15.89 15.62
CA ASN A 94 -18.95 -14.83 14.82
C ASN A 94 -17.87 -13.96 14.14
N THR A 95 -17.66 -14.13 12.84
CA THR A 95 -16.65 -13.40 12.06
C THR A 95 -17.13 -12.09 11.44
N SER A 96 -18.42 -11.75 11.57
CA SER A 96 -19.00 -10.58 10.88
C SER A 96 -18.30 -9.26 11.23
N GLY A 97 -17.91 -9.08 12.50
CA GLY A 97 -17.17 -7.90 12.94
C GLY A 97 -15.73 -7.85 12.41
N PHE A 98 -15.08 -9.01 12.26
CA PHE A 98 -13.75 -9.13 11.65
C PHE A 98 -13.81 -8.81 10.15
N GLU A 99 -14.78 -9.37 9.43
CA GLU A 99 -15.00 -9.09 8.01
C GLU A 99 -15.28 -7.60 7.77
N ALA A 100 -16.08 -6.97 8.64
CA ALA A 100 -16.34 -5.53 8.58
C ALA A 100 -15.09 -4.68 8.87
N LEU A 101 -14.26 -5.07 9.84
CA LEU A 101 -13.00 -4.38 10.15
C LEU A 101 -12.00 -4.50 8.99
N SER A 102 -11.75 -5.73 8.54
CA SER A 102 -10.86 -6.02 7.41
C SER A 102 -11.27 -5.25 6.16
N LYS A 103 -12.56 -5.27 5.81
CA LYS A 103 -13.08 -4.52 4.66
C LYS A 103 -12.87 -3.01 4.82
N ASN A 104 -13.21 -2.43 5.96
CA ASN A 104 -13.09 -0.99 6.18
C ASN A 104 -11.64 -0.52 6.13
N LEU A 105 -10.70 -1.24 6.76
CA LEU A 105 -9.28 -0.93 6.68
C LEU A 105 -8.73 -1.11 5.27
N THR A 106 -9.14 -2.18 4.58
CA THR A 106 -8.75 -2.39 3.19
C THR A 106 -9.23 -1.25 2.29
N ASP A 107 -10.48 -0.79 2.44
CA ASP A 107 -11.03 0.35 1.69
C ASP A 107 -10.28 1.65 2.00
N PHE A 108 -10.00 1.90 3.28
CA PHE A 108 -9.21 3.05 3.73
C PHE A 108 -7.83 3.08 3.07
N PHE A 109 -7.09 1.98 3.14
CA PHE A 109 -5.76 1.89 2.55
C PHE A 109 -5.79 1.87 1.02
N CYS A 110 -6.81 1.30 0.37
CA CYS A 110 -6.95 1.42 -1.08
C CYS A 110 -6.99 2.90 -1.51
N VAL A 111 -7.80 3.72 -0.82
CA VAL A 111 -7.86 5.16 -1.09
C VAL A 111 -6.53 5.84 -0.76
N ALA A 112 -5.97 5.59 0.43
CA ALA A 112 -4.74 6.24 0.89
C ALA A 112 -3.52 5.90 0.02
N THR A 113 -3.49 4.72 -0.60
CA THR A 113 -2.40 4.28 -1.47
C THR A 113 -2.57 4.70 -2.94
N GLY A 114 -3.68 5.37 -3.27
CA GLY A 114 -3.88 6.04 -4.56
C GLY A 114 -4.88 5.39 -5.51
N ALA A 115 -5.57 4.33 -5.09
CA ALA A 115 -6.59 3.68 -5.92
C ALA A 115 -7.72 4.63 -6.28
N LYS A 116 -8.27 4.50 -7.50
CA LYS A 116 -9.30 5.41 -8.02
C LYS A 116 -10.72 4.87 -7.90
N ASN A 117 -10.86 3.55 -7.77
CA ASN A 117 -12.14 2.85 -7.81
C ASN A 117 -12.71 2.52 -6.42
N PHE A 118 -12.06 2.99 -5.35
CA PHE A 118 -12.46 2.70 -3.97
C PHE A 118 -12.88 3.97 -3.25
N THR A 119 -13.78 3.80 -2.29
CA THR A 119 -14.21 4.86 -1.39
C THR A 119 -14.23 4.30 0.02
N TYR A 120 -13.68 5.08 0.95
CA TYR A 120 -13.77 4.78 2.36
C TYR A 120 -15.04 5.40 2.93
N GLY A 121 -15.95 4.57 3.43
CA GLY A 121 -17.22 4.98 4.01
C GLY A 121 -17.27 4.95 5.54
N GLY A 122 -16.13 4.70 6.21
CA GLY A 122 -16.05 4.58 7.67
C GLY A 122 -15.98 5.93 8.40
N LYS A 123 -15.80 5.87 9.72
CA LYS A 123 -15.57 7.04 10.57
C LYS A 123 -14.25 7.72 10.19
N SER A 124 -14.09 9.02 10.46
CA SER A 124 -12.77 9.63 10.43
C SER A 124 -11.81 8.90 11.38
N MET A 125 -10.50 8.97 11.14
CA MET A 125 -9.53 8.30 12.02
C MET A 125 -9.66 8.77 13.47
N VAL A 126 -9.90 10.06 13.70
CA VAL A 126 -10.20 10.60 15.04
C VAL A 126 -11.42 9.92 15.66
N ALA A 127 -12.56 9.89 14.97
CA ALA A 127 -13.79 9.32 15.51
C ALA A 127 -13.74 7.79 15.62
N ALA A 128 -12.93 7.12 14.81
CA ALA A 128 -12.71 5.68 14.89
C ALA A 128 -11.91 5.27 16.12
N HIS A 129 -10.98 6.11 16.59
CA HIS A 129 -10.10 5.84 17.72
C HIS A 129 -10.52 6.58 19.01
N ASP A 130 -11.64 7.30 18.99
CA ASP A 130 -12.25 7.93 20.17
C ASP A 130 -13.32 7.00 20.80
N PRO A 131 -13.11 6.47 22.02
CA PRO A 131 -14.09 5.60 22.70
C PRO A 131 -15.46 6.25 22.90
N ALA A 132 -15.55 7.58 22.96
CA ALA A 132 -16.82 8.28 23.09
C ALA A 132 -17.65 8.23 21.78
N GLN A 133 -17.01 8.03 20.63
CA GLN A 133 -17.64 7.99 19.32
C GLN A 133 -17.64 6.59 18.68
N ASN A 134 -16.76 5.71 19.15
CA ASN A 134 -16.66 4.32 18.76
C ASN A 134 -16.58 3.42 20.01
N PRO A 135 -17.71 2.88 20.50
CA PRO A 135 -17.72 2.05 21.70
C PRO A 135 -17.01 0.70 21.53
N ARG A 136 -16.58 0.35 20.31
CA ARG A 136 -15.75 -0.84 20.05
C ARG A 136 -14.26 -0.59 20.34
N MET A 137 -13.83 0.66 20.52
CA MET A 137 -12.47 1.03 20.89
C MET A 137 -12.36 1.08 22.42
N ASN A 138 -11.63 0.13 23.01
CA ASN A 138 -11.52 0.01 24.46
C ASN A 138 -10.40 0.87 25.05
N GLY A 139 -10.59 2.18 25.04
CA GLY A 139 -9.64 3.16 25.57
C GLY A 139 -9.00 4.02 24.48
N LYS A 140 -8.30 5.08 24.91
CA LYS A 140 -7.54 5.95 24.02
C LYS A 140 -6.15 5.39 23.82
N ALA A 141 -5.64 5.46 22.60
CA ALA A 141 -4.27 5.08 22.30
C ALA A 141 -3.31 6.24 22.61
N ASP A 142 -2.13 5.91 23.13
CA ASP A 142 -1.01 6.82 23.29
C ASP A 142 0.07 6.59 22.19
N ASN A 143 1.22 7.26 22.31
CA ASN A 143 2.30 7.10 21.35
C ASN A 143 2.95 5.71 21.37
N GLY A 144 3.02 5.07 22.52
CA GLY A 144 3.56 3.72 22.66
C GLY A 144 2.66 2.70 21.96
N ASP A 145 1.35 2.83 22.12
CA ASP A 145 0.38 1.99 21.40
C ASP A 145 0.52 2.14 19.87
N PHE A 146 0.71 3.37 19.38
CA PHE A 146 0.90 3.61 17.96
C PHE A 146 2.23 3.02 17.44
N ASP A 147 3.32 3.16 18.21
CA ASP A 147 4.62 2.59 17.86
C ASP A 147 4.55 1.06 17.78
N GLN A 148 3.86 0.45 18.75
CA GLN A 148 3.63 -0.98 18.77
C GLN A 148 2.75 -1.43 17.59
N PHE A 149 1.71 -0.66 17.24
CA PHE A 149 0.91 -0.92 16.03
C PHE A 149 1.75 -0.93 14.75
N VAL A 150 2.70 0.01 14.62
CA VAL A 150 3.62 0.05 13.47
C VAL A 150 4.53 -1.18 13.46
N ALA A 151 5.03 -1.63 14.61
CA ALA A 151 5.84 -2.86 14.70
C ALA A 151 5.04 -4.11 14.28
N ASP A 152 3.79 -4.21 14.72
CA ASP A 152 2.88 -5.29 14.35
C ASP A 152 2.51 -5.27 12.87
N LEU A 153 2.32 -4.08 12.29
CA LEU A 153 2.10 -3.90 10.86
C LEU A 153 3.29 -4.37 10.04
N VAL A 154 4.52 -4.05 10.45
CA VAL A 154 5.74 -4.56 9.79
C VAL A 154 5.77 -6.09 9.84
N THR A 155 5.50 -6.67 11.02
CA THR A 155 5.44 -8.12 11.20
C THR A 155 4.38 -8.77 10.31
N GLY A 156 3.18 -8.18 10.25
CA GLY A 156 2.08 -8.64 9.41
C GLY A 156 2.42 -8.56 7.92
N ALA A 157 3.05 -7.47 7.48
CA ALA A 157 3.46 -7.29 6.09
C ALA A 157 4.55 -8.28 5.66
N HIS A 158 5.52 -8.59 6.53
CA HIS A 158 6.53 -9.62 6.26
C HIS A 158 5.91 -11.01 6.12
N LYS A 159 4.90 -11.35 6.94
CA LYS A 159 4.21 -12.66 6.86
C LYS A 159 3.55 -12.91 5.51
N VAL A 160 3.13 -11.85 4.80
CA VAL A 160 2.53 -11.95 3.47
C VAL A 160 3.52 -11.67 2.33
N GLY A 161 4.81 -11.59 2.64
CA GLY A 161 5.88 -11.50 1.66
C GLY A 161 6.05 -10.11 1.02
N LEU A 162 5.56 -9.05 1.67
CA LEU A 162 5.78 -7.69 1.18
C LEU A 162 7.26 -7.30 1.33
N SER A 163 7.84 -6.65 0.33
CA SER A 163 9.25 -6.22 0.39
C SER A 163 9.45 -5.05 1.36
N ASP A 164 10.64 -4.95 1.95
CA ASP A 164 10.97 -3.86 2.90
C ASP A 164 10.76 -2.46 2.30
N GLN A 165 11.02 -2.30 0.99
CA GLN A 165 10.77 -1.05 0.29
C GLN A 165 9.27 -0.69 0.30
N LEU A 166 8.38 -1.65 0.06
CA LEU A 166 6.94 -1.42 0.07
C LEU A 166 6.41 -1.26 1.49
N ILE A 167 6.97 -1.99 2.46
CA ILE A 167 6.67 -1.81 3.88
C ILE A 167 7.00 -0.39 4.33
N GLY A 168 8.18 0.14 3.96
CA GLY A 168 8.56 1.52 4.25
C GLY A 168 7.53 2.53 3.74
N ARG A 169 7.05 2.37 2.50
CA ARG A 169 6.01 3.24 1.92
C ARG A 169 4.65 3.11 2.60
N VAL A 170 4.28 1.91 3.04
CA VAL A 170 3.08 1.70 3.87
C VAL A 170 3.24 2.42 5.21
N GLY A 171 4.41 2.30 5.84
CA GLY A 171 4.75 3.00 7.09
C GLY A 171 4.67 4.52 6.98
N GLU A 172 5.10 5.10 5.85
CA GLU A 172 4.95 6.53 5.58
C GLU A 172 3.47 6.95 5.55
N VAL A 173 2.60 6.19 4.87
CA VAL A 173 1.16 6.46 4.82
C VAL A 173 0.56 6.38 6.23
N VAL A 174 0.86 5.30 6.97
CA VAL A 174 0.38 5.12 8.34
C VAL A 174 0.87 6.23 9.26
N GLY A 175 2.13 6.64 9.15
CA GLY A 175 2.73 7.68 9.98
C GLY A 175 2.01 9.02 9.90
N THR A 176 1.37 9.33 8.76
CA THR A 176 0.56 10.55 8.60
C THR A 176 -0.67 10.59 9.52
N LEU A 177 -1.12 9.43 10.02
CA LEU A 177 -2.34 9.29 10.81
C LEU A 177 -2.11 9.39 12.31
N ARG A 178 -0.85 9.46 12.76
CA ARG A 178 -0.51 9.45 14.19
C ARG A 178 -1.30 10.50 14.98
N GLY A 179 -1.39 11.72 14.45
CA GLY A 179 -2.09 12.82 15.11
C GLY A 179 -3.61 12.60 15.27
N ASP A 180 -4.21 11.74 14.45
CA ASP A 180 -5.63 11.40 14.55
C ASP A 180 -5.88 10.22 15.50
N VAL A 181 -4.93 9.29 15.57
CA VAL A 181 -5.04 8.03 16.34
C VAL A 181 -4.62 8.21 17.79
N VAL A 182 -3.53 8.94 18.04
CA VAL A 182 -3.00 9.18 19.38
C VAL A 182 -3.85 10.25 20.06
N GLN A 183 -4.57 9.87 21.12
CA GLN A 183 -5.55 10.73 21.80
C GLN A 183 -5.33 10.85 23.31
N GLN A 184 -4.22 10.30 23.80
CA GLN A 184 -3.79 10.29 25.20
C GLN A 184 -2.35 10.80 25.33
#